data_AF-A0A937BGA7-F1
#
_entry.id   AF-A0A937BGA7-F1
#
_cell.length_a   1.000
_cell.length_b   1.000
_cell.length_c   1.000
_cell.angle_alpha   90.00
_cell.angle_beta   90.00
_cell.angle_gamma   90.00
#
_symmetry.space_group_name_H-M   'P 1'
#
loop_
_entity.id
_entity.type
_entity.pdbx_description
1 polymer ?
#
loop_
_entity_poly.entity_id
_entity_poly.type
_entity_poly.pdbx_seq_one_letter_code
_entity_poly.pdbx_strand_id
1 'polypeptide(L)' 'MITWALLAFQFTFPIAVWFNRTKLPFMAFGGLFHLGTALWMGIPEMAFAFIACYAIWLDEGEADALRLRTLSRSV' A
#
# COMPACT_ATOMS: atom_id res chain seq x y z
N MET A 1 -12.78 -8.68 16.88
CA MET A 1 -13.36 -8.19 15.61
C MET A 1 -12.30 -7.62 14.68
N ILE A 2 -11.44 -6.72 15.16
CA ILE A 2 -10.35 -6.10 14.36
C ILE A 2 -9.43 -7.15 13.70
N THR A 3 -9.02 -8.19 14.44
CA THR A 3 -8.20 -9.28 13.88
C THR A 3 -8.81 -9.93 12.64
N TRP A 4 -10.12 -10.24 12.69
CA TRP A 4 -10.83 -10.85 11.55
C TRP A 4 -10.92 -9.90 10.36
N ALA A 5 -11.13 -8.60 10.61
CA ALA A 5 -11.13 -7.59 9.56
C ALA A 5 -9.75 -7.44 8.89
N LEU A 6 -8.67 -7.47 9.67
CA LEU A 6 -7.31 -7.41 9.16
C LEU A 6 -6.94 -8.66 8.35
N LEU A 7 -7.35 -9.85 8.80
CA LEU A 7 -7.18 -11.08 8.04
C LEU A 7 -7.94 -11.02 6.71
N ALA A 8 -9.21 -10.58 6.73
CA ALA A 8 -9.98 -10.39 5.51
C ALA A 8 -9.30 -9.40 4.54
N PHE A 9 -8.75 -8.29 5.06
CA PHE A 9 -7.95 -7.36 4.28
C PHE A 9 -6.72 -8.05 3.65
N GLN A 10 -5.93 -8.79 4.44
CA GLN A 10 -4.73 -9.48 3.96
C GLN A 10 -5.04 -10.49 2.85
N PHE A 11 -6.11 -11.27 3.01
CA PHE A 11 -6.55 -12.23 1.97
C PHE A 11 -7.12 -11.56 0.72
N THR A 12 -7.77 -10.40 0.88
CA THR A 12 -8.35 -9.65 -0.25
C THR A 12 -7.31 -8.81 -0.97
N PHE A 13 -6.21 -8.44 -0.30
CA PHE A 13 -5.16 -7.59 -0.85
C PHE A 13 -4.66 -8.03 -2.23
N PRO A 14 -4.22 -9.29 -2.46
CA PRO A 14 -3.74 -9.70 -3.78
C PRO A 14 -4.82 -9.44 -4.83
N ILE A 15 -6.05 -9.90 -4.61
CA ILE A 15 -7.16 -9.72 -5.55
C ILE A 15 -7.40 -8.23 -5.84
N ALA A 16 -7.41 -7.39 -4.80
CA ALA A 16 -7.71 -5.96 -4.93
C ALA A 16 -6.63 -5.17 -5.68
N VAL A 17 -5.35 -5.56 -5.60
CA VAL A 17 -4.27 -4.86 -6.32
C VAL A 17 -4.24 -5.15 -7.81
N TRP A 18 -4.92 -6.20 -8.29
CA TRP A 18 -5.06 -6.49 -9.73
C TRP A 18 -6.05 -5.58 -10.46
N PHE A 19 -6.89 -4.80 -9.74
CA PHE A 19 -7.85 -3.90 -10.36
C PHE A 19 -7.44 -2.44 -10.16
N ASN A 20 -7.25 -1.71 -11.27
CA ASN A 20 -6.74 -0.33 -11.27
C ASN A 20 -7.49 0.63 -10.32
N ARG A 21 -8.81 0.45 -10.14
CA ARG A 21 -9.62 1.32 -9.26
C ARG A 21 -9.35 1.10 -7.77
N THR A 22 -9.05 -0.13 -7.37
CA THR A 22 -8.85 -0.51 -5.96
C THR A 22 -7.37 -0.61 -5.58
N LYS A 23 -6.49 -0.72 -6.57
CA LYS A 23 -5.04 -0.86 -6.42
C LYS A 23 -4.42 0.17 -5.49
N LEU A 24 -4.46 1.46 -5.85
CA LEU A 24 -3.81 2.52 -5.06
C LEU A 24 -4.41 2.66 -3.64
N PRO A 25 -5.75 2.65 -3.43
CA PRO A 25 -6.31 2.67 -2.08
C PRO A 25 -5.86 1.49 -1.20
N PHE A 26 -5.82 0.27 -1.75
CA PHE A 26 -5.39 -0.91 -1.00
C PHE A 26 -3.90 -0.85 -0.68
N MET A 27 -3.05 -0.43 -1.62
CA MET A 27 -1.62 -0.25 -1.38
C MET A 27 -1.35 0.82 -0.33
N ALA A 28 -2.09 1.94 -0.34
CA ALA A 28 -1.96 2.98 0.68
C ALA A 28 -2.36 2.47 2.07
N PHE A 29 -3.50 1.79 2.18
CA PHE A 29 -3.93 1.21 3.46
C PHE A 29 -2.99 0.10 3.93
N GLY A 30 -2.55 -0.79 3.03
CA GLY A 30 -1.56 -1.83 3.32
C GLY A 30 -0.22 -1.26 3.78
N GLY A 31 0.22 -0.15 3.19
CA GLY A 31 1.41 0.58 3.61
C GLY A 31 1.28 1.13 5.02
N LEU A 32 0.15 1.77 5.34
CA LEU A 32 -0.15 2.23 6.70
C LEU A 32 -0.23 1.07 7.70
N PHE A 33 -0.83 -0.04 7.31
CA PHE A 33 -0.88 -1.25 8.13
C PHE A 33 0.52 -1.76 8.44
N HIS A 34 1.39 -1.89 7.44
CA HIS A 34 2.77 -2.34 7.64
C HIS A 34 3.59 -1.35 8.47
N LEU A 35 3.46 -0.03 8.25
CA LEU A 35 4.07 0.97 9.14
C LEU A 35 3.58 0.83 10.58
N GLY A 36 2.29 0.53 10.78
CA GLY A 36 1.73 0.17 12.08
C GLY A 36 2.44 -1.03 12.70
N THR A 37 2.67 -2.10 11.93
CA THR A 37 3.43 -3.27 12.42
C THR A 37 4.89 -2.96 12.76
N ALA A 38 5.52 -2.04 12.02
CA ALA A 38 6.88 -1.59 12.34
C ALA A 38 6.93 -0.85 13.68
N LEU A 39 5.99 0.08 13.91
CA LEU A 39 5.98 0.96 15.09
C LEU A 39 5.44 0.27 16.35
N TRP A 40 4.33 -0.46 16.26
CA TRP A 40 3.65 -1.03 17.42
C TRP A 40 4.00 -2.49 17.69
N MET A 41 4.35 -3.26 16.65
CA MET A 41 4.70 -4.68 16.83
C MET A 41 6.21 -4.91 16.84
N GLY A 42 7.02 -3.89 16.50
CA GLY A 42 8.48 -3.97 16.53
C GLY A 42 9.05 -4.86 15.43
N ILE A 43 8.38 -4.95 14.27
CA ILE A 43 8.81 -5.80 13.14
C ILE A 43 9.06 -4.96 11.87
N PRO A 44 10.04 -4.03 11.89
CA PRO A 44 10.27 -3.10 10.78
C PRO A 44 10.79 -3.77 9.51
N GLU A 45 11.61 -4.82 9.61
CA GLU A 45 12.21 -5.50 8.45
C GLU A 45 11.12 -6.13 7.56
N MET A 46 10.15 -6.80 8.20
CA MET A 46 8.99 -7.36 7.53
C MET A 46 8.13 -6.27 6.89
N ALA A 47 7.86 -5.18 7.61
CA ALA A 47 7.05 -4.08 7.12
C ALA A 47 7.64 -3.43 5.87
N PHE A 48 8.93 -3.10 5.90
CA PHE A 48 9.60 -2.46 4.77
C PHE A 48 9.75 -3.40 3.58
N ALA A 49 10.00 -4.69 3.81
CA ALA A 49 10.02 -5.68 2.74
C ALA A 49 8.69 -5.72 1.97
N PHE A 50 7.56 -5.77 2.68
CA PHE A 50 6.24 -5.78 2.03
C PHE A 50 5.91 -4.48 1.30
N ILE A 51 6.24 -3.33 1.88
CA ILE A 51 6.04 -2.02 1.23
C ILE A 51 6.90 -1.92 -0.04
N ALA A 52 8.15 -2.39 0.00
CA ALA A 52 9.01 -2.37 -1.19
C ALA A 52 8.44 -3.20 -2.35
N CYS A 53 7.82 -4.34 -2.06
CA CYS A 53 7.17 -5.18 -3.07
C CYS A 53 5.99 -4.50 -3.78
N TYR A 54 5.42 -3.43 -3.22
CA TYR A 54 4.34 -2.69 -3.89
C TYR A 54 4.79 -2.05 -5.20
N ALA A 55 6.10 -1.81 -5.39
CA ALA A 55 6.65 -1.32 -6.65
C ALA A 55 6.33 -2.22 -7.85
N ILE A 56 6.10 -3.53 -7.62
CA ILE A 56 5.74 -4.50 -8.67
C ILE A 56 4.39 -4.15 -9.34
N TRP A 57 3.49 -3.49 -8.60
CA TRP A 57 2.14 -3.16 -9.07
C TRP A 57 1.96 -1.71 -9.54
N LEU A 58 3.01 -0.88 -9.47
CA LEU A 58 2.96 0.50 -9.95
C LEU A 58 3.34 0.54 -11.44
N ASP A 59 2.40 0.97 -12.29
CA ASP A 59 2.68 1.18 -13.71
C ASP A 59 3.34 2.56 -13.94
N GLU A 60 4.13 2.72 -15.01
CA GLU A 60 4.84 3.97 -15.33
C GLU A 60 3.90 5.18 -15.40
N GLY A 61 2.71 5.01 -15.99
CA GLY A 61 1.71 6.08 -16.07
C GLY A 61 1.12 6.51 -14.72
N GLU A 62 1.15 5.63 -13.71
CA GLU A 62 0.68 5.95 -12.35
C GLU A 62 1.76 6.64 -11.55
N ALA A 63 3.02 6.25 -11.73
CA ALA A 63 4.17 6.94 -11.15
C ALA A 63 4.24 8.40 -11.64
N ASP A 64 4.04 8.62 -12.94
CA ASP A 64 4.02 9.96 -13.53
C ASP A 64 2.81 10.78 -13.09
N ALA A 65 1.61 10.18 -13.02
CA ALA A 65 0.42 10.86 -12.51
C ALA A 65 0.57 11.28 -11.05
N LEU A 66 1.22 10.45 -10.21
CA LEU A 66 1.51 10.80 -8.82
C LEU A 66 2.51 11.96 -8.75
N ARG A 67 3.57 11.91 -9.57
CA ARG A 67 4.61 12.94 -9.64
C ARG A 67 4.04 14.30 -10.06
N LEU A 68 3.20 14.33 -11.10
CA LEU A 68 2.55 15.54 -11.59
C LEU A 68 1.57 16.14 -10.57
N ARG A 69 0.78 15.30 -9.88
CA ARG A 69 -0.13 15.78 -8.81
C ARG A 69 0.63 16.36 -7.62
N THR A 70 1.80 15.82 -7.30
CA THR A 70 2.63 16.32 -6.19
C THR A 70 3.28 17.65 -6.56
N LEU A 71 3.79 17.77 -7.80
CA LEU A 71 4.37 19.01 -8.33
C LEU A 71 3.34 20.14 -8.51
N SER A 72 2.13 19.82 -8.97
CA SER A 72 1.02 20.77 -9.10
C SER A 72 0.49 21.29 -7.75
N ARG A 73 0.73 20.57 -6.65
CA ARG A 73 0.37 21.03 -5.30
C ARG A 73 1.45 21.92 -4.66
N SER A 74 2.66 21.96 -5.24
CA SER A 74 3.79 22.73 -4.74
C SER A 74 4.03 24.06 -5.46
N VAL A 75 3.20 24.38 -6.46
CA VAL A 75 3.14 25.69 -7.17
C VAL A 75 1.82 26.36 -6.82
#